data_AF-A0A2P9H9V1-F1
#
_entry.id   AF-A0A2P9H9V1-F1
#
_cell.length_a   1.000
_cell.length_b   1.000
_cell.length_c   1.000
_cell.angle_alpha   90.00
_cell.angle_beta   90.00
_cell.angle_gamma   90.00
#
_symmetry.space_group_name_H-M   'P 1'
#
loop_
_entity.id
_entity.type
_entity.pdbx_description
1 polymer ?
#
loop_
_entity_poly.entity_id
_entity_poly.type
_entity_poly.pdbx_seq_one_letter_code
_entity_poly.pdbx_strand_id
1 'polypeptide(L)'
;MDKALTSKSVALIIKRNKHLEKQKHSFSGHSLRAGFATTAAIFGVSEHLIMKQTGHKSSDTIRRYIRLGNMWTENAATKIGL
;
A
#
# COMPACT_ATOMS: atom_id res chain seq x y z
N MET A 1 28.09 -4.34 -7.44
CA MET A 1 27.09 -4.26 -6.35
C MET A 1 25.89 -3.52 -6.89
N ASP A 2 24.81 -4.22 -7.19
CA ASP A 2 23.55 -3.61 -7.62
C ASP A 2 22.98 -2.74 -6.51
N LYS A 3 22.84 -1.45 -6.79
CA LYS A 3 22.30 -0.48 -5.84
C LYS A 3 20.79 -0.68 -5.73
N ALA A 4 20.30 -0.88 -4.50
CA ALA A 4 18.86 -0.94 -4.25
C ALA A 4 18.15 0.33 -4.72
N LEU A 5 16.97 0.18 -5.32
CA LEU A 5 16.16 1.31 -5.76
C LEU A 5 15.70 2.13 -4.56
N THR A 6 15.92 3.44 -4.61
CA THR A 6 15.40 4.35 -3.58
C THR A 6 13.92 4.63 -3.82
N SER A 7 13.18 4.99 -2.77
CA SER A 7 11.79 5.43 -2.87
C SER A 7 11.63 6.59 -3.87
N LYS A 8 12.59 7.54 -3.90
CA LYS A 8 12.64 8.62 -4.89
C LYS A 8 12.79 8.09 -6.33
N SER A 9 13.68 7.12 -6.55
CA SER A 9 13.87 6.48 -7.86
C SER A 9 12.58 5.81 -8.35
N VAL A 10 11.89 5.08 -7.48
CA VAL A 10 10.61 4.44 -7.79
C VAL A 10 9.54 5.48 -8.15
N ALA A 11 9.44 6.59 -7.41
CA ALA A 11 8.49 7.65 -7.71
C ALA A 11 8.74 8.27 -9.10
N LEU A 12 9.99 8.51 -9.46
CA LEU A 12 10.37 9.04 -10.76
C LEU A 12 10.04 8.07 -11.89
N ILE A 13 10.25 6.76 -11.69
CA ILE A 13 9.89 5.72 -12.66
C ILE A 13 8.37 5.72 -12.90
N ILE A 14 7.57 5.73 -11.83
CA ILE A 14 6.10 5.77 -11.95
C ILE A 14 5.64 7.05 -12.68
N LYS A 15 6.23 8.20 -12.36
CA LYS A 15 5.91 9.48 -13.01
C LYS A 15 6.32 9.57 -14.47
N ARG A 16 7.14 8.66 -14.99
CA ARG A 16 7.43 8.56 -16.44
C ARG A 16 6.29 7.91 -17.22
N ASN A 17 5.36 7.22 -16.55
CA ASN A 17 4.22 6.61 -17.21
C ASN A 17 3.25 7.68 -17.75
N LYS A 18 3.07 7.74 -19.07
CA LYS A 18 2.19 8.71 -19.75
C LYS A 18 0.72 8.55 -19.38
N HIS A 19 0.28 7.34 -19.02
CA HIS A 19 -1.11 7.09 -18.61
C HIS A 19 -1.43 7.67 -17.23
N LEU A 20 -0.40 7.99 -16.43
CA LEU A 20 -0.56 8.54 -15.09
C LEU A 20 -0.42 10.07 -15.04
N GLU A 21 -0.31 10.76 -16.18
CA GLU A 21 -0.15 12.22 -16.31
C GLU A 21 -0.97 13.04 -15.30
N LYS A 22 -2.30 12.80 -15.24
CA LYS A 22 -3.21 13.51 -14.34
C LYS A 22 -2.96 13.24 -12.85
N GLN A 23 -2.33 12.13 -12.52
CA GLN A 23 -2.10 11.66 -11.15
C GLN A 23 -0.61 11.74 -10.74
N LYS A 24 0.28 12.23 -11.61
CA LYS A 24 1.74 12.27 -11.37
C LYS A 24 2.10 12.96 -10.05
N HIS A 25 1.32 13.95 -9.61
CA HIS A 25 1.54 14.66 -8.35
C HIS A 25 1.10 13.86 -7.12
N SER A 26 0.21 12.89 -7.28
CA SER A 26 -0.33 12.04 -6.21
C SER A 26 0.59 10.87 -5.83
N PHE A 27 1.60 10.57 -6.65
CA PHE A 27 2.55 9.49 -6.39
C PHE A 27 3.84 10.00 -5.72
N SER A 28 4.12 9.45 -4.55
CA SER A 28 5.37 9.59 -3.79
C SER A 28 6.13 8.26 -3.78
N GLY A 29 7.37 8.29 -3.31
CA GLY A 29 8.18 7.07 -3.20
C GLY A 29 7.62 6.01 -2.23
N HIS A 30 6.71 6.41 -1.35
CA HIS A 30 6.03 5.49 -0.42
C HIS A 30 4.66 5.03 -0.93
N SER A 31 4.12 5.65 -2.00
CA SER A 31 2.78 5.36 -2.50
C SER A 31 2.65 3.91 -2.96
N LEU A 32 3.69 3.32 -3.56
CA LEU A 32 3.66 1.92 -3.99
C LEU A 32 3.65 0.95 -2.82
N ARG A 33 4.38 1.25 -1.74
CA ARG A 33 4.37 0.43 -0.52
C ARG A 33 2.99 0.45 0.15
N ALA A 34 2.35 1.63 0.20
CA ALA A 34 0.98 1.76 0.68
C ALA A 34 -0.03 1.01 -0.21
N GLY A 35 0.12 1.13 -1.54
CA GLY A 35 -0.70 0.38 -2.50
C GLY A 35 -0.56 -1.13 -2.31
N PHE A 36 0.67 -1.64 -2.21
CA PHE A 36 0.93 -3.05 -1.93
C PHE A 36 0.26 -3.53 -0.64
N ALA A 37 0.50 -2.82 0.48
CA ALA A 37 -0.05 -3.20 1.78
C ALA A 37 -1.58 -3.19 1.77
N THR A 38 -2.18 -2.16 1.17
CA THR A 38 -3.63 -2.03 1.03
C THR A 38 -4.21 -3.15 0.19
N THR A 39 -3.66 -3.41 -0.99
CA THR A 39 -4.13 -4.48 -1.88
C THR A 39 -4.00 -5.84 -1.22
N ALA A 40 -2.86 -6.14 -0.58
CA ALA A 40 -2.67 -7.41 0.12
C ALA A 40 -3.68 -7.60 1.26
N ALA A 41 -3.97 -6.55 2.04
CA ALA A 41 -4.98 -6.58 3.08
C ALA A 41 -6.39 -6.81 2.51
N ILE A 42 -6.75 -6.13 1.41
CA ILE A 42 -8.04 -6.32 0.71
C ILE A 42 -8.22 -7.79 0.25
N PHE A 43 -7.14 -8.44 -0.20
CA PHE A 43 -7.15 -9.85 -0.57
C PHE A 43 -7.08 -10.82 0.62
N GLY A 44 -7.18 -10.32 1.86
CA GLY A 44 -7.22 -11.14 3.07
C GLY A 44 -5.86 -11.73 3.48
N VAL A 45 -4.76 -11.24 2.91
CA VAL A 45 -3.42 -11.67 3.33
C VAL A 45 -3.18 -11.22 4.77
N SER A 46 -2.74 -12.13 5.63
CA SER A 46 -2.50 -11.81 7.05
C SER A 46 -1.45 -10.71 7.21
N GLU A 47 -1.69 -9.78 8.15
CA GLU A 47 -0.78 -8.66 8.44
C GLU A 47 0.67 -9.12 8.65
N HIS A 48 0.91 -10.25 9.32
CA HIS A 48 2.27 -10.77 9.57
C HIS A 48 3.04 -11.10 8.26
N LEU A 49 2.35 -11.58 7.22
CA LEU A 49 2.97 -11.89 5.92
C LEU A 49 3.30 -10.59 5.16
N ILE A 50 2.37 -9.63 5.20
CA ILE A 50 2.58 -8.30 4.62
C ILE A 50 3.77 -7.62 5.31
N MET A 51 3.85 -7.70 6.64
CA MET A 51 4.96 -7.19 7.44
C MET A 51 6.29 -7.84 7.08
N LYS A 52 6.33 -9.18 6.94
CA LYS A 52 7.52 -9.93 6.52
C LYS A 52 8.03 -9.46 5.16
N GLN A 53 7.15 -9.24 4.19
CA GLN A 53 7.51 -8.76 2.85
C GLN A 53 7.98 -7.30 2.83
N THR A 54 7.42 -6.47 3.71
CA THR A 54 7.67 -5.02 3.71
C THR A 54 8.71 -4.58 4.74
N GLY A 55 9.18 -5.49 5.60
CA GLY A 55 10.17 -5.23 6.65
C GLY A 55 9.63 -4.50 7.88
N HIS A 56 8.31 -4.50 8.10
CA HIS A 56 7.71 -3.86 9.27
C HIS A 56 7.81 -4.75 10.50
N LYS A 57 8.23 -4.18 11.63
CA LYS A 57 8.38 -4.89 12.91
C LYS A 57 7.14 -4.83 13.80
N SER A 58 6.22 -3.91 13.50
CA SER A 58 5.00 -3.70 14.29
C SER A 58 3.78 -3.56 13.36
N SER A 59 2.68 -4.21 13.76
CA SER A 59 1.38 -4.12 13.10
C SER A 59 0.86 -2.68 13.03
N ASP A 60 1.09 -1.90 14.08
CA ASP A 60 0.69 -0.50 14.16
C ASP A 60 1.32 0.34 13.04
N THR A 61 2.58 0.04 12.69
CA THR A 61 3.28 0.76 11.63
C THR A 61 2.77 0.38 10.24
N ILE A 62 2.52 -0.91 9.96
CA ILE A 62 1.99 -1.33 8.65
C ILE A 62 0.54 -0.87 8.44
N ARG A 63 -0.28 -0.75 9.50
CA ARG A 63 -1.65 -0.24 9.40
C ARG A 63 -1.73 1.17 8.84
N ARG A 64 -0.74 2.03 9.09
CA ARG A 64 -0.65 3.36 8.44
C ARG A 64 -0.49 3.31 6.91
N TYR A 65 -0.05 2.17 6.37
CA TYR A 65 0.07 1.92 4.94
C TYR A 65 -1.17 1.24 4.34
N ILE A 66 -2.02 0.63 5.17
CA ILE A 66 -3.25 -0.04 4.76
C ILE A 66 -4.38 1.00 4.75
N ARG A 67 -4.82 1.38 3.55
CA ARG A 67 -5.89 2.34 3.32
C ARG A 67 -7.13 1.60 2.83
N LEU A 68 -7.77 0.85 3.72
CA LEU A 68 -9.03 0.17 3.43
C LEU A 68 -10.06 1.24 3.08
N GLY A 69 -10.33 1.36 1.80
CA GLY A 69 -11.22 2.38 1.27
C GLY A 69 -12.61 2.16 1.85
N ASN A 70 -13.06 3.14 2.63
CA ASN A 70 -14.40 3.29 3.17
C ASN A 70 -14.81 2.24 4.21
N MET A 71 -15.24 2.71 5.40
CA MET A 71 -15.84 1.90 6.50
C MET A 71 -16.96 0.95 6.02
N TRP A 72 -17.48 1.16 4.82
CA TRP A 72 -18.51 0.38 4.15
C TRP A 72 -18.03 -0.98 3.60
N THR A 73 -16.75 -1.16 3.29
CA THR A 73 -16.23 -2.42 2.71
C THR A 73 -15.76 -3.43 3.77
N GLU A 74 -15.38 -2.94 4.94
CA GLU A 74 -14.90 -3.72 6.09
C GLU A 74 -15.72 -3.45 7.36
N ASN A 75 -17.04 -3.30 7.19
CA ASN A 75 -17.94 -3.16 8.33
C ASN A 75 -18.17 -4.53 8.98
N ALA A 76 -17.78 -4.67 10.26
CA ALA A 76 -18.06 -5.87 11.04
C ALA A 76 -19.56 -6.18 11.12
N ALA A 77 -20.40 -5.15 11.30
CA ALA A 77 -21.86 -5.26 11.30
C ALA A 77 -22.37 -5.83 9.97
N THR A 78 -21.91 -5.31 8.82
CA THR A 78 -22.28 -5.85 7.51
C THR A 78 -21.80 -7.30 7.32
N LYS A 79 -20.61 -7.67 7.81
CA LYS A 79 -20.11 -9.05 7.74
C LYS A 79 -20.92 -10.04 8.62
N ILE A 80 -21.59 -9.56 9.67
CA ILE A 80 -22.45 -10.39 10.54
C ILE A 80 -23.96 -10.14 10.32
N GLY A 81 -24.34 -9.35 9.32
CA GLY A 81 -25.73 -9.10 8.94
C GLY A 81 -26.51 -8.12 9.83
N LEU A 82 -25.83 -7.18 10.49
CA LEU A 82 -26.40 -6.09 11.29
C LEU A 82 -26.39 -4.75 10.55
#